data_AF-A0A816HH66-F1
#
_entry.id   AF-A0A816HH66-F1
#
_cell.length_a   1.000
_cell.length_b   1.000
_cell.length_c   1.000
_cell.angle_alpha   90.00
_cell.angle_beta   90.00
_cell.angle_gamma   90.00
#
_symmetry.space_group_name_H-M   'P 1'
#
loop_
_entity.id
_entity.type
_entity.pdbx_description
1 polymer ?
#
loop_
_entity_poly.entity_id
_entity_poly.type
_entity_poly.pdbx_seq_one_letter_code
_entity_poly.pdbx_strand_id
1 'polypeptide(L)'
;MLPLPFYQVERPSSTRWIGRARIPRSLFPAHVDRFNAYAIHGENDQRTYESLYPAPSDSVKPDFHRLEFFRSIDFESLLNIGEHDGDSWQNN
;
A
#
# COMPACT_ATOMS: atom_id res chain seq x y z
N MET A 1 -14.63 -2.44 8.45
CA MET A 1 -13.94 -2.81 7.19
C MET A 1 -13.88 -1.57 6.33
N LEU A 2 -12.74 -1.20 5.76
CA LEU A 2 -12.67 -0.06 4.84
C LEU A 2 -13.53 -0.39 3.61
N PRO A 3 -14.44 0.50 3.16
CA PRO A 3 -15.17 0.31 1.92
C PRO A 3 -14.17 0.51 0.77
N LEU A 4 -13.70 -0.59 0.19
CA LEU A 4 -12.97 -0.55 -1.09
C LEU A 4 -14.01 -0.68 -2.20
N PRO A 5 -14.47 0.43 -2.79
CA PRO A 5 -15.59 0.39 -3.74
C PRO A 5 -15.25 -0.38 -5.01
N PHE A 6 -13.96 -0.49 -5.34
CA PHE A 6 -13.49 -1.19 -6.53
C PHE A 6 -12.27 -2.04 -6.22
N TYR A 7 -12.39 -3.33 -6.49
CA TYR A 7 -11.26 -4.25 -6.60
C TYR A 7 -11.49 -5.25 -7.74
N GLN A 8 -10.41 -5.74 -8.32
CA GLN A 8 -10.41 -6.76 -9.35
C GLN A 8 -9.33 -7.79 -9.02
N VAL A 9 -9.61 -9.06 -9.30
CA VAL A 9 -8.64 -10.15 -9.19
C VAL A 9 -8.60 -10.89 -10.52
N GLU A 10 -7.40 -11.09 -11.04
CA GLU A 10 -7.12 -11.91 -12.22
C GLU A 10 -6.24 -13.09 -11.78
N ARG A 11 -6.48 -14.29 -12.34
CA ARG A 11 -5.63 -15.48 -12.10
C ARG A 11 -5.02 -15.96 -13.42
N PRO A 12 -3.89 -15.37 -13.86
CA PRO A 12 -3.27 -15.77 -15.12
C PRO A 12 -2.69 -17.20 -15.09
N SER A 13 -2.53 -17.81 -13.91
CA SER A 13 -2.11 -19.22 -13.78
C SER A 13 -2.57 -19.83 -12.45
N SER A 14 -2.35 -21.13 -12.25
CA SER A 14 -2.66 -21.83 -10.99
C SER A 14 -1.86 -21.32 -9.79
N THR A 15 -0.70 -20.71 -10.02
CA THR A 15 0.24 -20.27 -8.97
C THR A 15 0.39 -18.75 -8.88
N ARG A 16 -0.33 -17.97 -9.70
CA ARG A 16 -0.25 -16.51 -9.70
C ARG A 16 -1.61 -15.86 -9.82
N TRP A 17 -1.77 -14.75 -9.11
CA TRP A 17 -2.91 -13.86 -9.22
C TRP A 17 -2.44 -12.40 -9.23
N ILE A 18 -3.26 -11.53 -9.79
CA ILE A 18 -3.04 -10.08 -9.83
C ILE A 18 -4.24 -9.43 -9.16
N GLY A 19 -4.00 -8.69 -8.09
CA GLY A 19 -5.01 -7.86 -7.42
C GLY A 19 -4.86 -6.41 -7.85
N ARG A 20 -5.99 -5.75 -8.12
CA ARG A 20 -6.06 -4.30 -8.30
C ARG A 20 -7.13 -3.77 -7.37
N ALA A 21 -6.85 -2.68 -6.67
CA ALA A 21 -7.83 -1.99 -5.84
C ALA A 21 -7.73 -0.48 -6.09
N ARG A 22 -8.85 0.22 -6.02
CA ARG A 22 -8.89 1.69 -5.98
C ARG A 22 -9.27 2.13 -4.58
N ILE A 23 -8.42 2.94 -3.97
CA ILE A 23 -8.65 3.52 -2.65
C ILE A 23 -9.03 4.97 -2.87
N PRO A 24 -10.25 5.40 -2.53
CA PRO A 24 -10.66 6.79 -2.67
C PRO A 24 -9.70 7.74 -1.95
N ARG A 25 -9.38 8.89 -2.58
CA ARG A 25 -8.52 9.93 -1.98
C ARG A 25 -8.99 10.36 -0.59
N SER A 26 -10.31 10.43 -0.40
CA SER A 26 -10.95 10.82 0.87
C SER A 26 -10.68 9.88 2.06
N LEU A 27 -10.14 8.67 1.82
CA LEU A 27 -9.76 7.74 2.89
C LEU A 27 -8.34 7.99 3.41
N PHE A 28 -7.55 8.82 2.75
CA PHE A 28 -6.19 9.15 3.19
C PHE A 28 -6.19 10.34 4.15
N PRO A 29 -5.45 10.26 5.28
CA PRO A 29 -5.21 11.42 6.12
C PRO A 29 -4.52 12.57 5.36
N ALA A 30 -4.64 13.77 5.93
CA ALA A 30 -3.91 14.93 5.47
C ALA A 30 -2.40 14.69 5.44
N HIS A 31 -1.74 15.20 4.40
CA HIS A 31 -0.29 15.29 4.31
C HIS A 31 0.45 13.94 4.46
N VAL A 32 -0.17 12.84 4.04
CA VAL A 32 0.52 11.54 3.95
C VAL A 32 1.39 11.53 2.70
N ASP A 33 2.71 11.45 2.89
CA ASP A 33 3.72 11.53 1.83
C ASP A 33 4.66 10.31 1.78
N ARG A 34 4.46 9.34 2.70
CA ARG A 34 5.32 8.16 2.85
C ARG A 34 4.51 6.89 2.77
N PHE A 35 5.05 5.90 2.07
CA PHE A 35 4.37 4.65 1.77
C PHE A 35 5.30 3.45 1.91
N ASN A 36 4.71 2.29 2.22
CA ASN A 36 5.32 0.97 2.07
C ASN A 36 4.20 -0.04 1.74
N ALA A 37 4.56 -1.17 1.18
CA ALA A 37 3.65 -2.28 0.92
C ALA A 37 4.27 -3.58 1.39
N TYR A 38 3.43 -4.52 1.85
CA TYR A 38 3.88 -5.77 2.44
C TYR A 38 3.16 -6.96 1.80
N ALA A 39 3.88 -8.07 1.63
CA ALA A 39 3.31 -9.36 1.28
C ALA A 39 3.71 -10.40 2.32
N ILE A 40 2.74 -11.21 2.73
CA ILE A 40 2.93 -12.28 3.71
C ILE A 40 2.31 -13.54 3.14
N HIS A 41 3.10 -14.59 2.96
CA HIS A 41 2.63 -15.85 2.40
C HIS A 41 3.36 -17.04 3.03
N GLY A 42 2.79 -18.24 2.88
CA GLY A 42 3.24 -19.43 3.61
C GLY A 42 2.69 -19.50 5.03
N GLU A 43 3.00 -20.59 5.72
CA GLU A 43 2.42 -20.94 7.02
C GLU A 43 3.52 -21.28 8.04
N ASN A 44 3.28 -20.93 9.31
CA ASN A 44 4.17 -21.21 10.44
C ASN A 44 5.62 -20.79 10.14
N ASP A 45 6.57 -21.72 10.31
CA ASP A 45 8.00 -21.50 10.10
C ASP A 45 8.39 -21.33 8.63
N GLN A 46 7.45 -21.56 7.69
CA GLN A 46 7.64 -21.35 6.25
C GLN A 46 7.03 -20.03 5.77
N ARG A 47 6.65 -19.13 6.69
CA ARG A 47 6.11 -17.83 6.33
C ARG A 47 7.21 -16.90 5.83
N THR A 48 7.01 -16.37 4.63
CA THR A 48 7.85 -15.35 4.03
C THR A 48 7.21 -13.98 4.23
N TYR A 49 8.05 -13.00 4.55
CA TYR A 49 7.67 -11.61 4.75
C TYR A 49 8.43 -10.76 3.74
N GLU A 50 7.69 -10.08 2.87
CA GLU A 50 8.24 -9.22 1.84
C GLU A 50 7.72 -7.79 2.02
N SER A 51 8.50 -6.84 1.52
CA SER A 51 8.16 -5.42 1.57
C SER A 51 8.70 -4.71 0.35
N LEU A 52 7.99 -3.70 -0.12
CA LEU A 52 8.47 -2.81 -1.19
C LEU A 52 9.75 -2.08 -0.78
N TYR A 53 9.79 -1.58 0.45
CA TYR A 53 10.97 -0.97 1.06
C TYR A 53 11.39 -1.78 2.30
N PRO A 54 12.44 -2.59 2.19
CA PRO A 54 12.83 -3.52 3.24
C PRO A 54 13.58 -2.86 4.38
N ALA A 55 13.37 -3.43 5.57
CA ALA A 55 14.22 -3.22 6.72
C ALA A 55 15.63 -3.79 6.47
N PRO A 56 16.66 -3.33 7.21
CA PRO A 56 17.98 -3.95 7.22
C PRO A 56 17.91 -5.45 7.51
N SER A 57 18.82 -6.22 6.90
CA SER A 57 18.84 -7.69 6.99
C SER A 57 19.14 -8.24 8.38
N ASP A 58 19.67 -7.42 9.29
CA ASP A 58 19.92 -7.73 10.69
C ASP A 58 18.70 -7.46 11.60
N SER A 59 17.54 -7.10 11.03
CA SER A 59 16.30 -6.93 11.77
C SER A 59 15.85 -8.26 12.41
N VAL A 60 15.67 -8.25 13.73
CA VAL A 60 15.39 -9.46 14.53
C VAL A 60 14.04 -10.11 14.23
N LYS A 61 13.03 -9.31 13.85
CA LYS A 61 11.67 -9.80 13.57
C LYS A 61 10.95 -8.89 12.55
N PRO A 62 9.97 -9.43 11.80
CA PRO A 62 9.07 -8.61 11.00
C PRO A 62 8.32 -7.60 11.88
N ASP A 63 8.41 -6.32 11.55
CA ASP A 63 7.64 -5.25 12.16
C ASP A 63 7.22 -4.23 11.11
N PHE A 64 5.94 -4.27 10.72
CA PHE A 64 5.37 -3.47 9.64
C PHE A 64 5.05 -2.03 10.07
N HIS A 65 5.17 -1.72 11.36
CA HIS A 65 4.87 -0.39 11.92
C HIS A 65 6.11 0.50 12.05
N ARG A 66 7.26 0.03 11.57
CA ARG A 66 8.52 0.79 11.53
C ARG A 66 8.49 1.86 10.44
N LEU A 67 7.95 3.02 10.79
CA LEU A 67 7.74 4.15 9.88
C LEU A 67 9.03 4.68 9.26
N GLU A 68 10.19 4.44 9.89
CA GLU A 68 11.51 4.82 9.36
C GLU A 68 11.87 4.10 8.04
N PHE A 69 11.18 3.02 7.69
CA PHE A 69 11.39 2.29 6.42
C PHE A 69 10.43 2.69 5.31
N PHE A 70 9.44 3.52 5.62
CA PHE A 70 8.53 4.04 4.62
C PHE A 70 9.29 5.10 3.80
N ARG A 71 9.13 5.05 2.49
CA ARG A 71 9.78 6.02 1.60
C ARG A 71 8.78 7.01 1.04
N SER A 72 9.29 8.18 0.67
CA SER A 72 8.48 9.20 0.04
C SER A 72 7.84 8.66 -1.24
N ILE A 73 6.56 8.94 -1.39
CA ILE A 73 5.78 8.67 -2.58
C ILE A 73 5.21 9.99 -3.05
N ASP A 74 5.26 10.26 -4.35
CA ASP A 74 4.60 11.43 -4.91
C ASP A 74 3.09 11.14 -5.00
N PHE A 75 2.42 11.39 -3.88
CA PHE A 75 1.01 11.08 -3.74
C PHE A 75 0.15 11.98 -4.63
N GLU A 76 0.59 13.21 -4.89
CA GLU A 76 -0.11 14.13 -5.79
C GLU A 76 -0.06 13.63 -7.23
N SER A 77 1.10 13.20 -7.75
CA SER A 77 1.10 12.59 -9.09
C SER A 77 0.28 11.31 -9.13
N LEU A 78 0.34 10.45 -8.10
CA LEU A 78 -0.43 9.20 -8.09
C LEU A 78 -1.94 9.38 -8.04
N LEU A 79 -2.44 10.38 -7.33
CA LEU A 79 -3.86 10.66 -7.20
C LEU A 79 -4.41 11.53 -8.35
N ASN A 80 -3.58 12.39 -8.95
CA ASN A 80 -3.97 13.18 -10.12
C ASN A 80 -4.04 12.35 -11.41
N ILE A 81 -3.48 11.14 -11.43
CA ILE A 81 -3.73 10.16 -12.50
C ILE A 81 -5.10 9.49 -12.26
N GLY A 82 -6.19 10.24 -12.46
CA GLY A 82 -7.52 9.64 -12.66
C GLY A 82 -8.73 10.23 -11.92
N GLU A 83 -8.59 11.26 -11.06
CA GLU A 83 -9.74 11.89 -10.40
C GLU A 83 -9.74 13.42 -10.61
N HIS A 84 -10.57 13.90 -11.54
CA HIS A 84 -11.22 15.19 -11.38
C HIS A 84 -12.35 14.97 -10.38
N ASP A 85 -12.11 15.11 -9.08
CA ASP A 85 -13.19 15.29 -8.10
C ASP A 85 -12.68 15.97 -6.81
N GLY A 86 -13.14 17.21 -6.60
CA GLY A 86 -13.49 17.74 -5.29
C GLY A 86 -12.40 18.41 -4.46
N ASP A 87 -12.35 19.74 -4.51
CA ASP A 87 -11.63 20.62 -3.59
C ASP A 87 -11.89 20.24 -2.12
N SER A 88 -10.90 19.66 -1.44
CA SER A 88 -10.93 19.49 0.03
C SER A 88 -9.59 19.73 0.72
N TRP A 89 -8.57 20.19 -0.02
CA TRP A 89 -7.25 20.53 0.53
C TRP A 89 -6.89 22.02 0.47
N GLN A 90 -7.78 22.86 -0.06
CA GLN A 90 -7.63 24.31 -0.06
C GLN A 90 -8.39 24.89 1.13
N ASN A 91 -7.85 24.80 2.35
CA ASN A 91 -8.15 25.68 3.49
C ASN A 91 -7.28 25.29 4.70
N ASN A 92 -6.10 25.91 4.79
CA ASN A 92 -5.51 26.42 6.04
C ASN A 92 -4.28 27.27 5.72
#